data_AF-A0A1Y0RF74-F1
#
_entry.id   AF-A0A1Y0RF74-F1
#
_cell.length_a   1.000
_cell.length_b   1.000
_cell.length_c   1.000
_cell.angle_alpha   90.00
_cell.angle_beta   90.00
_cell.angle_gamma   90.00
#
_symmetry.space_group_name_H-M   'P 1'
#
loop_
_entity.id
_entity.type
_entity.pdbx_description
1 polymer ?
#
loop_
_entity_poly.entity_id
_entity_poly.type
_entity_poly.pdbx_seq_one_letter_code
_entity_poly.pdbx_strand_id
1 'polypeptide(L)'
;MSNQNNLLRNVLVGAGIAAVGAIGTKAAVDYFRNRGKEEVVDESQPDAEPTSPEEVAYATVEESSVQDFLDKSFGNPGRYTPNRPPKIFDYQGRQYMVIWAYDNQQQKNQLLAFIYTDQGRKMIASVGYTNDKTDYNINLQDTPFAVEVNDQKLTSGQSETSGTSDVDFVLTA
;
A
#
# COMPACT_ATOMS: atom_id res chain seq x y z
N MET A 1 19.38 -17.38 4.61
CA MET A 1 18.38 -17.26 3.52
C MET A 1 17.13 -16.76 4.21
N SER A 2 16.62 -15.59 3.80
CA SER A 2 15.64 -14.84 4.60
C SER A 2 14.25 -15.46 4.46
N ASN A 3 13.56 -15.60 5.59
CA ASN A 3 12.23 -16.19 5.75
C ASN A 3 11.11 -15.24 5.25
N GLN A 4 11.31 -14.55 4.12
CA GLN A 4 10.45 -13.46 3.66
C GLN A 4 9.00 -13.89 3.40
N ASN A 5 8.79 -15.11 2.90
CA ASN A 5 7.45 -15.68 2.72
C ASN A 5 6.70 -15.82 4.06
N ASN A 6 7.41 -16.26 5.10
CA ASN A 6 6.84 -16.40 6.44
C ASN A 6 6.49 -15.04 7.05
N LEU A 7 7.27 -13.99 6.76
CA LEU A 7 6.97 -12.63 7.21
C LEU A 7 5.65 -12.14 6.62
N LEU A 8 5.45 -12.27 5.31
CA LEU A 8 4.22 -11.81 4.64
C LEU A 8 2.99 -12.56 5.15
N ARG A 9 3.06 -13.90 5.26
CA ARG A 9 1.96 -14.69 5.83
C ARG A 9 1.60 -14.26 7.25
N ASN A 10 2.59 -14.01 8.10
CA ASN A 10 2.36 -13.53 9.47
C ASN A 10 1.68 -12.16 9.48
N VAL A 11 2.07 -11.27 8.57
CA VAL A 11 1.45 -9.94 8.40
C VAL A 11 0.00 -10.05 8.01
N LEU A 12 -0.35 -10.92 7.06
CA LEU A 12 -1.71 -11.06 6.58
C LEU A 12 -2.64 -11.60 7.67
N VAL A 13 -2.18 -12.61 8.43
CA VAL A 13 -2.88 -13.13 9.60
C VAL A 13 -3.06 -12.05 10.67
N GLY A 14 -2.00 -11.30 10.99
CA GLY A 14 -2.07 -10.19 11.94
C GLY A 14 -2.88 -8.99 11.46
N ALA A 15 -3.08 -8.87 10.14
CA ALA A 15 -3.85 -7.81 9.52
C ALA A 15 -5.37 -8.05 9.55
N GLY A 16 -5.80 -9.29 9.83
CA GLY A 16 -7.20 -9.71 9.72
C GLY A 16 -7.65 -9.93 8.28
N ILE A 17 -6.72 -10.20 7.38
CA ILE A 17 -7.00 -10.38 5.95
C ILE A 17 -7.45 -11.82 5.72
N ALA A 18 -8.71 -11.98 5.32
CA ALA A 18 -9.35 -13.29 5.17
C ALA A 18 -9.13 -13.94 3.80
N ALA A 19 -8.76 -13.16 2.78
CA ALA A 19 -8.63 -13.62 1.40
C ALA A 19 -7.25 -13.27 0.86
N VAL A 20 -6.33 -14.24 0.92
CA VAL A 20 -4.93 -14.15 0.53
C VAL A 20 -4.66 -15.18 -0.55
N GLY A 21 -4.29 -14.73 -1.75
CA GLY A 21 -3.70 -15.58 -2.78
C GLY A 21 -2.23 -15.90 -2.48
N ALA A 22 -1.58 -16.72 -3.32
CA ALA A 22 -0.17 -17.04 -3.15
C ALA A 22 0.74 -15.79 -3.15
N ILE A 23 1.91 -15.92 -2.51
CA ILE A 23 2.94 -14.88 -2.54
C ILE A 23 3.67 -14.94 -3.88
N GLY A 24 3.72 -13.81 -4.58
CA GLY A 24 4.43 -13.65 -5.84
C GLY A 24 5.66 -12.77 -5.70
N THR A 25 6.48 -12.73 -6.76
CA THR A 25 7.57 -11.75 -6.92
C THR A 25 7.39 -10.94 -8.18
N LYS A 26 7.80 -9.67 -8.15
CA LYS A 26 7.73 -8.76 -9.30
C LYS A 26 8.85 -7.73 -9.24
N ALA A 27 9.17 -7.11 -10.38
CA ALA A 27 10.01 -5.92 -10.40
C ALA A 27 9.35 -4.81 -9.56
N ALA A 28 10.10 -4.29 -8.59
CA ALA A 28 9.58 -3.32 -7.62
C ALA A 28 9.02 -2.06 -8.29
N VAL A 29 9.71 -1.57 -9.33
CA VAL A 29 9.30 -0.40 -10.14
C VAL A 29 7.91 -0.55 -10.80
N ASP A 30 7.50 -1.78 -11.10
CA ASP A 30 6.23 -2.06 -11.76
C ASP A 30 5.09 -2.32 -10.79
N TYR A 31 5.42 -2.82 -9.60
CA TYR A 31 4.43 -3.24 -8.62
C TYR A 31 3.85 -2.07 -7.83
N PHE A 32 4.62 -1.05 -7.43
CA PHE A 32 4.14 -0.07 -6.45
C PHE A 32 3.11 0.93 -6.97
N ARG A 33 3.16 1.25 -8.26
CA ARG A 33 2.30 2.25 -8.88
C ARG A 33 0.83 1.87 -8.79
N ASN A 34 -0.03 2.87 -8.84
CA ASN A 34 -1.47 2.75 -8.82
C ASN A 34 -2.02 2.21 -10.16
N ARG A 35 -1.54 1.03 -10.56
CA ARG A 35 -1.99 0.30 -11.75
C ARG A 35 -3.22 -0.54 -11.43
N GLY A 36 -3.83 -1.11 -12.47
CA GLY A 36 -4.95 -2.05 -12.36
C GLY A 36 -4.60 -3.30 -11.53
N LYS A 37 -5.57 -4.20 -11.37
CA LYS A 37 -5.42 -5.42 -10.56
C LYS A 37 -4.21 -6.24 -11.01
N GLU A 38 -3.43 -6.71 -10.04
CA GLU A 38 -2.34 -7.65 -10.31
C GLU A 38 -2.89 -8.98 -10.82
N GLU A 39 -2.07 -9.72 -11.55
CA GLU A 39 -2.41 -11.09 -11.95
C GLU A 39 -2.57 -11.95 -10.70
N VAL A 40 -3.65 -12.73 -10.67
CA VAL A 40 -3.92 -13.66 -9.56
C VAL A 40 -2.81 -14.71 -9.58
N VAL A 41 -2.06 -14.80 -8.48
CA VAL A 41 -1.05 -15.84 -8.30
C VAL A 41 -1.77 -17.15 -7.97
N ASP A 42 -1.43 -18.21 -8.69
CA ASP A 42 -2.00 -19.55 -8.49
C ASP A 42 -1.65 -20.09 -7.10
N GLU A 43 -2.67 -20.31 -6.27
CA GLU A 43 -2.53 -20.80 -4.89
C GLU A 43 -1.94 -22.23 -4.79
N SER A 44 -1.95 -22.98 -5.89
CA SER A 44 -1.31 -24.31 -5.96
C SER A 44 0.21 -24.25 -6.12
N GLN A 45 0.74 -23.09 -6.50
CA GLN A 45 2.18 -22.88 -6.62
C GLN A 45 2.80 -22.55 -5.25
N PRO A 46 4.05 -22.96 -4.99
CA PRO A 46 4.76 -22.52 -3.81
C PRO A 46 4.95 -20.99 -3.86
N ASP A 47 4.94 -20.37 -2.69
CA ASP A 47 5.22 -18.93 -2.55
C ASP A 47 6.57 -18.58 -3.20
N ALA A 48 6.54 -17.58 -4.08
CA ALA A 48 7.74 -17.09 -4.73
C ALA A 48 8.60 -16.25 -3.77
N GLU A 49 9.91 -16.48 -3.76
CA GLU A 49 10.89 -15.70 -3.00
C GLU A 49 11.66 -14.74 -3.92
N PRO A 50 11.92 -13.49 -3.50
CA PRO A 50 12.67 -12.54 -4.30
C PRO A 50 14.13 -13.03 -4.45
N THR A 51 14.61 -13.00 -5.68
CA THR A 51 15.94 -13.46 -6.07
C THR A 51 16.95 -12.32 -6.18
N SER A 52 16.48 -11.08 -6.14
CA SER A 52 17.30 -9.87 -6.21
C SER A 52 16.73 -8.72 -5.35
N PRO A 53 17.55 -7.72 -4.96
CA PRO A 53 17.08 -6.53 -4.23
C PRO A 53 16.08 -5.66 -5.01
N GLU A 54 16.05 -5.77 -6.34
CA GLU A 54 15.15 -5.05 -7.23
C GLU A 54 13.77 -5.71 -7.36
N GLU A 55 13.62 -6.92 -6.80
CA GLU A 55 12.35 -7.62 -6.70
C GLU A 55 11.64 -7.34 -5.38
N VAL A 56 10.30 -7.35 -5.46
CA VAL A 56 9.42 -7.24 -4.31
C VAL A 56 8.67 -8.56 -4.14
N ALA A 57 8.62 -9.05 -2.90
CA ALA A 57 7.70 -10.13 -2.54
C ALA A 57 6.35 -9.50 -2.18
N TYR A 58 5.26 -10.00 -2.76
CA TYR A 58 3.94 -9.41 -2.56
C TYR A 58 2.87 -10.47 -2.32
N ALA A 59 1.81 -10.05 -1.62
CA ALA A 59 0.61 -10.85 -1.46
C ALA A 59 -0.54 -10.24 -2.26
N THR A 60 -1.26 -11.09 -2.99
CA THR A 60 -2.52 -10.70 -3.64
C THR A 60 -3.65 -10.89 -2.65
N VAL A 61 -4.48 -9.86 -2.43
CA VAL A 61 -5.61 -9.94 -1.50
C VAL A 61 -6.84 -9.26 -2.10
N GLU A 62 -8.01 -9.65 -1.61
CA GLU A 62 -9.26 -9.00 -2.02
C GLU A 62 -9.35 -7.55 -1.54
N GLU A 63 -9.98 -6.69 -2.33
CA GLU A 63 -10.18 -5.27 -2.01
C GLU A 63 -10.93 -5.06 -0.68
N SER A 64 -11.95 -5.86 -0.41
CA SER A 64 -12.74 -5.80 0.83
C SER A 64 -11.99 -6.33 2.05
N SER A 65 -10.86 -7.01 1.89
CA SER A 65 -10.16 -7.68 3.01
C SER A 65 -9.56 -6.71 4.02
N VAL A 66 -9.41 -5.43 3.66
CA VAL A 66 -8.85 -4.38 4.53
C VAL A 66 -9.91 -3.47 5.13
N GLN A 67 -11.20 -3.65 4.83
CA GLN A 67 -12.28 -2.78 5.31
C GLN A 67 -12.34 -2.75 6.84
N ASP A 68 -12.34 -3.93 7.47
CA ASP A 68 -12.35 -4.09 8.93
C ASP A 68 -11.19 -3.35 9.61
N PHE A 69 -10.02 -3.36 8.98
CA PHE A 69 -8.85 -2.66 9.46
C PHE A 69 -9.02 -1.14 9.37
N LEU A 70 -9.52 -0.64 8.23
CA LEU A 70 -9.77 0.79 8.03
C LEU A 70 -10.79 1.32 9.05
N ASP A 71 -11.90 0.60 9.23
CA ASP A 71 -12.96 0.99 10.15
C ASP A 71 -12.45 1.09 11.60
N LYS A 72 -11.66 0.11 12.04
CA LYS A 72 -11.06 0.08 13.39
C LYS A 72 -9.99 1.16 13.57
N SER A 73 -9.18 1.42 12.55
CA SER A 73 -8.05 2.36 12.65
C SER A 73 -8.49 3.81 12.72
N PHE A 74 -9.59 4.16 12.04
CA PHE A 74 -10.05 5.55 11.96
C PHE A 74 -11.30 5.82 12.82
N GLY A 75 -11.89 4.79 13.44
CA GLY A 75 -13.01 4.94 14.39
C GLY A 75 -14.31 5.44 13.76
N ASN A 76 -14.39 5.47 12.43
CA ASN A 76 -15.57 5.88 11.67
C ASN A 76 -15.84 4.84 10.57
N PRO A 77 -16.60 3.77 10.88
CA PRO A 77 -16.85 2.68 9.95
C PRO A 77 -17.43 3.18 8.61
N GLY A 78 -16.88 2.68 7.51
CA GLY A 78 -17.29 3.08 6.16
C GLY A 78 -16.76 4.44 5.72
N ARG A 79 -15.92 5.14 6.51
CA ARG A 79 -15.29 6.38 6.03
C ARG A 79 -14.41 6.13 4.81
N TYR A 80 -13.51 5.17 4.89
CA TYR A 80 -12.65 4.80 3.77
C TYR A 80 -13.16 3.50 3.17
N THR A 81 -13.59 3.55 1.92
CA THR A 81 -13.95 2.38 1.13
C THR A 81 -12.83 2.11 0.14
N PRO A 82 -12.08 0.99 0.25
CA PRO A 82 -11.12 0.59 -0.78
C PRO A 82 -11.80 0.64 -2.15
N ASN A 83 -11.08 1.14 -3.15
CA ASN A 83 -11.57 1.22 -4.52
C ASN A 83 -10.66 0.49 -5.52
N ARG A 84 -9.63 -0.18 -4.99
CA ARG A 84 -8.65 -1.00 -5.69
C ARG A 84 -8.09 -2.05 -4.72
N PRO A 85 -7.59 -3.20 -5.21
CA PRO A 85 -6.87 -4.15 -4.36
C PRO A 85 -5.70 -3.47 -3.65
N PRO A 86 -5.53 -3.67 -2.34
CA PRO A 86 -4.42 -3.09 -1.61
C PRO A 86 -3.12 -3.79 -2.00
N LYS A 87 -2.01 -3.05 -1.93
CA LYS A 87 -0.67 -3.60 -2.15
C LYS A 87 -0.06 -3.95 -0.81
N ILE A 88 0.24 -5.22 -0.59
CA ILE A 88 0.89 -5.72 0.63
C ILE A 88 2.17 -6.41 0.21
N PHE A 89 3.30 -5.99 0.76
CA PHE A 89 4.60 -6.41 0.25
C PHE A 89 5.73 -6.31 1.27
N ASP A 90 6.76 -7.13 1.05
CA ASP A 90 8.07 -7.03 1.68
C ASP A 90 9.05 -6.44 0.66
N TYR A 91 9.73 -5.37 1.04
CA TYR A 91 10.77 -4.77 0.24
C TYR A 91 11.92 -4.33 1.14
N GLN A 92 13.14 -4.78 0.81
CA GLN A 92 14.36 -4.50 1.59
C GLN A 92 14.23 -4.87 3.08
N GLY A 93 13.52 -5.97 3.39
CA GLY A 93 13.35 -6.48 4.75
C GLY A 93 12.40 -5.68 5.62
N ARG A 94 11.58 -4.82 5.02
CA ARG A 94 10.49 -4.10 5.68
C ARG A 94 9.19 -4.39 4.97
N GLN A 95 8.12 -4.46 5.75
CA GLN A 95 6.79 -4.79 5.25
C GLN A 95 5.92 -3.54 5.21
N TYR A 96 5.15 -3.44 4.13
CA TYR A 96 4.35 -2.27 3.82
C TYR A 96 2.96 -2.67 3.36
N MET A 97 2.03 -1.73 3.51
CA MET A 97 0.68 -1.82 2.96
C MET A 97 0.30 -0.48 2.36
N VAL A 98 -0.16 -0.47 1.11
CA VAL A 98 -0.68 0.71 0.44
C VAL A 98 -2.11 0.44 0.01
N ILE A 99 -3.01 1.35 0.36
CA ILE A 99 -4.44 1.26 0.10
C ILE A 99 -4.87 2.50 -0.66
N TRP A 100 -5.56 2.30 -1.79
CA TRP A 100 -6.35 3.33 -2.43
C TRP A 100 -7.80 3.14 -2.01
N ALA A 101 -8.40 4.22 -1.53
CA ALA A 101 -9.77 4.24 -1.03
C ALA A 101 -10.46 5.54 -1.45
N TYR A 102 -11.78 5.54 -1.34
CA TYR A 102 -12.58 6.75 -1.36
C TYR A 102 -12.92 7.16 0.08
N ASP A 103 -12.63 8.39 0.46
CA ASP A 103 -13.07 8.99 1.72
C ASP A 103 -14.53 9.46 1.54
N ASN A 104 -15.49 8.66 1.98
CA ASN A 104 -16.93 8.96 1.90
C ASN A 104 -17.32 10.20 2.71
N GLN A 105 -16.54 10.56 3.73
CA GLN A 105 -16.83 11.72 4.57
C GLN A 105 -16.36 13.02 3.91
N GLN A 106 -15.18 12.99 3.27
CA GLN A 106 -14.62 14.15 2.57
C GLN A 106 -14.90 14.18 1.08
N GLN A 107 -15.54 13.14 0.55
CA GLN A 107 -15.89 12.97 -0.87
C GLN A 107 -14.69 13.14 -1.81
N LYS A 108 -13.59 12.45 -1.50
CA LYS A 108 -12.34 12.51 -2.27
C LYS A 108 -11.66 11.15 -2.34
N ASN A 109 -10.76 10.96 -3.30
CA ASN A 109 -9.91 9.79 -3.31
C ASN A 109 -8.80 9.93 -2.27
N GLN A 110 -8.29 8.80 -1.80
CA GLN A 110 -7.30 8.72 -0.73
C GLN A 110 -6.29 7.62 -1.02
N LEU A 111 -5.00 7.96 -0.96
CA LEU A 111 -3.90 7.01 -0.79
C LEU A 111 -3.53 6.96 0.70
N LEU A 112 -3.46 5.76 1.26
CA LEU A 112 -2.99 5.49 2.62
C LEU A 112 -1.85 4.48 2.57
N ALA A 113 -0.68 4.84 3.11
CA ALA A 113 0.47 3.94 3.20
C ALA A 113 0.84 3.69 4.66
N PHE A 114 1.18 2.44 4.95
CA PHE A 114 1.53 1.95 6.28
C PHE A 114 2.83 1.14 6.22
N ILE A 115 3.62 1.23 7.28
CA ILE A 115 4.72 0.30 7.59
C ILE A 115 4.32 -0.58 8.76
N TYR A 116 4.67 -1.86 8.70
CA TYR A 116 4.51 -2.77 9.82
C TYR A 116 5.69 -2.62 10.80
N THR A 117 5.38 -2.54 12.08
CA THR A 117 6.34 -2.45 13.19
C THR A 117 5.95 -3.45 14.27
N ASP A 118 6.81 -3.64 15.27
CA ASP A 118 6.50 -4.49 16.43
C ASP A 118 5.28 -4.00 17.23
N GLN A 119 4.92 -2.73 17.10
CA GLN A 119 3.77 -2.10 17.76
C GLN A 119 2.50 -2.13 16.89
N GLY A 120 2.55 -2.74 15.71
CA GLY A 120 1.45 -2.82 14.75
C GLY A 120 1.71 -1.99 13.49
N ARG A 121 0.67 -1.38 12.94
CA ARG A 121 0.74 -0.64 11.66
C ARG A 121 0.90 0.84 11.94
N LYS A 122 1.99 1.44 11.45
CA LYS A 122 2.21 2.88 11.50
C LYS A 122 1.90 3.49 10.15
N MET A 123 0.99 4.46 10.11
CA MET A 123 0.74 5.23 8.88
C MET A 123 1.96 6.12 8.57
N ILE A 124 2.41 6.06 7.32
CA ILE A 124 3.60 6.78 6.81
C ILE A 124 3.26 7.70 5.65
N ALA A 125 2.09 7.56 5.02
CA ALA A 125 1.58 8.55 4.09
C ALA A 125 0.04 8.54 4.08
N SER A 126 -0.54 9.73 3.91
CA SER A 126 -1.96 9.95 3.69
C SER A 126 -2.08 11.08 2.67
N VAL A 127 -2.57 10.78 1.47
CA VAL A 127 -2.73 11.76 0.37
C VAL A 127 -4.17 11.73 -0.13
N GLY A 128 -4.91 12.80 0.15
CA GLY A 128 -6.27 13.00 -0.33
C GLY A 128 -6.26 13.83 -1.60
N TYR A 129 -7.03 13.44 -2.62
CA TYR A 129 -7.00 14.12 -3.91
C TYR A 129 -8.37 14.18 -4.60
N THR A 130 -8.61 15.33 -5.22
CA THR A 130 -9.66 15.61 -6.20
C THR A 130 -9.02 16.30 -7.41
N ASN A 131 -9.81 16.51 -8.47
CA ASN A 131 -9.34 17.29 -9.62
C ASN A 131 -8.96 18.75 -9.28
N ASP A 132 -9.46 19.28 -8.16
CA ASP A 132 -9.22 20.67 -7.76
C ASP A 132 -8.07 20.82 -6.77
N LYS A 133 -7.88 19.83 -5.89
CA LYS A 133 -6.95 19.94 -4.77
C LYS A 133 -6.39 18.59 -4.32
N THR A 134 -5.13 18.62 -3.93
CA THR A 134 -4.46 17.50 -3.24
C THR A 134 -3.96 17.97 -1.89
N ASP A 135 -4.33 17.28 -0.82
CA ASP A 135 -3.78 17.46 0.53
C ASP A 135 -2.99 16.23 0.95
N TYR A 136 -1.88 16.44 1.65
CA TYR A 136 -1.01 15.34 2.03
C TYR A 136 -0.41 15.50 3.42
N ASN A 137 -0.16 14.36 4.06
CA ASN A 137 0.66 14.21 5.24
C ASN A 137 1.56 12.98 5.04
N ILE A 138 2.85 13.21 4.80
CA ILE A 138 3.81 12.21 4.33
C ILE A 138 5.03 12.19 5.25
N ASN A 139 5.46 10.97 5.60
CA ASN A 139 6.68 10.69 6.36
C ASN A 139 7.36 9.43 5.81
N LEU A 140 8.00 9.58 4.64
CA LEU A 140 8.67 8.49 3.90
C LEU A 140 10.20 8.65 3.86
N GLN A 141 10.78 9.64 4.56
CA GLN A 141 12.21 9.99 4.46
C GLN A 141 13.14 8.82 4.80
N ASP A 142 12.72 7.92 5.69
CA ASP A 142 13.47 6.74 6.12
C ASP A 142 13.15 5.49 5.28
N THR A 143 12.50 5.66 4.13
CA THR A 143 12.05 4.57 3.25
C THR A 143 12.53 4.82 1.81
N PRO A 144 12.62 3.79 0.95
CA PRO A 144 12.96 3.97 -0.46
C PRO A 144 11.81 4.52 -1.30
N PHE A 145 10.76 5.07 -0.69
CA PHE A 145 9.50 5.40 -1.36
C PHE A 145 9.19 6.90 -1.39
N ALA A 146 8.38 7.27 -2.38
CA ALA A 146 7.74 8.55 -2.49
C ALA A 146 6.27 8.36 -2.90
N VAL A 147 5.48 9.41 -2.70
CA VAL A 147 4.18 9.55 -3.37
C VAL A 147 4.36 10.51 -4.54
N GLU A 148 4.02 10.07 -5.74
CA GLU A 148 4.07 10.88 -6.96
C GLU A 148 2.73 11.57 -7.18
N VAL A 149 2.74 12.90 -7.18
CA VAL A 149 1.58 13.77 -7.43
C VAL A 149 1.99 14.77 -8.51
N ASN A 150 1.29 14.82 -9.64
CA ASN A 150 1.60 15.74 -10.74
C ASN A 150 3.08 15.70 -11.17
N ASP A 151 3.62 14.48 -11.38
CA ASP A 151 5.03 14.21 -11.71
C ASP A 151 6.06 14.66 -10.65
N GLN A 152 5.61 15.04 -9.45
CA GLN A 152 6.48 15.40 -8.33
C GLN A 152 6.52 14.28 -7.29
N LYS A 153 7.72 13.78 -7.00
CA LYS A 153 7.96 12.79 -5.93
C LYS A 153 8.01 13.49 -4.56
N LEU A 154 7.03 13.19 -3.71
CA LEU A 154 6.92 13.70 -2.34
C LEU A 154 7.38 12.64 -1.34
N THR A 155 8.41 12.94 -0.55
CA THR A 155 8.95 12.04 0.49
C THR A 155 8.59 12.48 1.90
N SER A 156 8.13 13.73 2.09
CA SER A 156 7.77 14.26 3.39
C SER A 156 6.91 15.51 3.32
N GLY A 157 6.27 15.83 4.44
CA GLY A 157 5.64 17.12 4.69
C GLY A 157 4.14 17.00 4.93
N GLN A 158 3.55 18.09 5.38
CA GLN A 158 2.11 18.23 5.57
C GLN A 158 1.67 19.54 4.94
N SER A 159 1.02 19.46 3.78
CA SER A 159 0.62 20.65 3.00
C SER A 159 -0.43 20.27 1.96
N GLU A 160 -0.65 21.18 1.02
CA GLU A 160 -1.58 21.06 -0.10
C GLU A 160 -0.86 21.46 -1.40
N THR A 161 -1.30 20.90 -2.52
CA THR A 161 -0.86 21.22 -3.88
C THR A 161 -2.06 21.18 -4.84
N SER A 162 -1.83 21.44 -6.13
CA SER A 162 -2.87 21.37 -7.15
C SER A 162 -3.55 20.00 -7.18
N GLY A 163 -4.80 19.98 -7.62
CA GLY A 163 -5.56 18.75 -7.82
C GLY A 163 -4.88 17.80 -8.80
N THR A 164 -5.32 16.54 -8.74
CA THR A 164 -4.93 15.45 -9.62
C THR A 164 -6.07 14.43 -9.69
N SER A 165 -6.13 13.68 -10.79
CA SER A 165 -7.02 12.52 -10.90
C SER A 165 -6.38 11.24 -10.37
N ASP A 166 -5.05 11.23 -10.18
CA ASP A 166 -4.32 10.04 -9.73
C ASP A 166 -3.10 10.38 -8.87
N VAL A 167 -2.74 9.44 -8.01
CA VAL A 167 -1.59 9.49 -7.10
C VAL A 167 -0.96 8.10 -7.04
N ASP A 168 0.35 8.05 -7.33
CA ASP A 168 1.13 6.82 -7.35
C ASP A 168 2.00 6.68 -6.10
N PHE A 169 2.16 5.44 -5.61
CA PHE A 169 3.25 5.09 -4.69
C PHE A 169 4.42 4.57 -5.51
N VAL A 170 5.60 5.15 -5.37
CA VAL A 170 6.76 4.88 -6.25
C VAL A 170 8.06 4.77 -5.46
N LEU A 171 9.10 4.25 -6.10
CA LEU A 171 10.47 4.35 -5.60
C LEU A 171 11.01 5.78 -5.77
N THR A 172 11.87 6.21 -4.84
CA THR A 172 12.55 7.51 -4.93
C THR A 172 13.58 7.55 -6.07
N ALA A 173 14.28 6.44 -6.28
CA ALA A 173 15.27 6.27 -7.36
C ALA A 173 14.64 6.25 -8.76
#